data_AF-A0A7W5U295-F1
#
_entry.id   AF-A0A7W5U295-F1
#
_cell.length_a   1.000
_cell.length_b   1.000
_cell.length_c   1.000
_cell.angle_alpha   90.00
_cell.angle_beta   90.00
_cell.angle_gamma   90.00
#
_symmetry.space_group_name_H-M   'P 1'
#
loop_
_entity.id
_entity.type
_entity.pdbx_description
1 polymer ?
#
loop_
_entity_poly.entity_id
_entity_poly.type
_entity_poly.pdbx_seq_one_letter_code
_entity_poly.pdbx_strand_id
1 'polypeptide(L)'
;MDGENIECWLTDMDGVLVREHEALPGAAELLEQWRRKDLPYLVLTNNSIFTARDLSARLRHSGLVVPEDRIWTSALATATFLANQVDREKGAGSCYVVGEAGLTTALHETGFIMTDTAPDYVVVGETRNYSFEAITKAVRLIRDGARFIATNP
;
A
#
# COMPACT_ATOMS: atom_id res chain seq x y z
N MET A 1 29.79 19.06 7.75
CA MET A 1 29.38 18.12 6.70
C MET A 1 28.30 18.85 5.93
N ASP A 2 28.70 19.50 4.85
CA ASP A 2 27.77 20.16 3.94
C ASP A 2 27.01 19.05 3.23
N GLY A 3 25.84 18.71 3.79
CA GLY A 3 24.95 17.71 3.21
C GLY A 3 24.63 18.17 1.80
N GLU A 4 24.93 17.32 0.83
CA GLU A 4 24.38 17.39 -0.52
C GLU A 4 22.92 17.80 -0.44
N ASN A 5 22.48 18.67 -1.34
CA ASN A 5 21.19 19.33 -1.29
C ASN A 5 20.05 18.28 -1.30
N ILE A 6 19.58 17.85 -0.11
CA ILE A 6 18.53 16.82 0.00
C ILE A 6 17.21 17.44 -0.43
N GLU A 7 16.68 16.96 -1.54
CA GLU A 7 15.42 17.46 -2.11
C GLU A 7 14.18 16.80 -1.50
N CYS A 8 14.29 15.55 -1.03
CA CYS A 8 13.17 14.79 -0.47
C CYS A 8 13.64 13.66 0.45
N TRP A 9 12.80 13.28 1.41
CA TRP A 9 12.98 12.13 2.29
C TRP A 9 11.98 11.01 1.99
N LEU A 10 12.48 9.79 1.82
CA LEU A 10 11.66 8.58 1.87
C LEU A 10 11.99 7.87 3.18
N THR A 11 10.99 7.64 4.02
CA THR A 11 11.18 7.03 5.33
C THR A 11 10.26 5.84 5.48
N ASP A 12 10.79 4.75 6.03
CA ASP A 12 9.98 3.61 6.44
C ASP A 12 9.10 3.98 7.64
N MET A 13 8.04 3.21 7.88
CA MET A 13 7.09 3.44 8.96
C MET A 13 7.40 2.56 10.17
N ASP A 14 7.35 1.24 9.99
CA ASP A 14 7.38 0.25 11.05
C ASP A 14 8.82 0.00 11.52
N GLY A 15 9.12 0.29 12.79
CA GLY A 15 10.47 0.21 13.35
C GLY A 15 11.32 1.48 13.14
N VAL A 16 10.82 2.47 12.39
CA VAL A 16 11.48 3.76 12.14
C VAL A 16 10.72 4.94 12.74
N LEU A 17 9.43 5.06 12.43
CA LEU A 17 8.58 6.10 13.00
C LEU A 17 7.76 5.56 14.18
N VAL A 18 7.27 4.33 14.06
CA VAL A 18 6.40 3.69 15.05
C VAL A 18 6.89 2.30 15.40
N ARG A 19 6.55 1.83 16.60
CA ARG A 19 6.66 0.43 16.99
C ARG A 19 5.34 0.03 17.63
N GLU A 20 4.67 -0.95 17.03
CA GLU A 20 3.31 -1.34 17.38
C GLU A 20 2.33 -0.15 17.27
N HIS A 21 1.91 0.43 18.39
CA HIS A 21 0.96 1.55 18.45
C HIS A 21 1.58 2.83 19.03
N GLU A 22 2.90 2.84 19.26
CA GLU A 22 3.61 3.95 19.88
C GLU A 22 4.62 4.58 18.91
N ALA A 23 4.72 5.91 18.92
CA ALA A 23 5.77 6.61 18.21
C ALA A 23 7.13 6.35 18.85
N LEU A 24 8.16 6.21 18.01
CA LEU A 24 9.53 6.13 18.47
C LEU A 24 10.04 7.52 18.92
N PRO A 25 10.91 7.60 19.94
CA PRO A 25 11.49 8.87 20.37
C PRO A 25 12.14 9.62 19.21
N GLY A 26 11.80 10.90 19.02
CA GLY A 26 12.33 11.73 17.94
C GLY A 26 11.55 11.69 16.64
N ALA A 27 10.62 10.74 16.45
CA ALA A 27 9.87 10.60 15.19
C ALA A 27 8.93 11.79 14.95
N ALA A 28 8.24 12.25 15.99
CA ALA A 28 7.35 13.41 15.91
C ALA A 28 8.14 14.69 15.59
N GLU A 29 9.28 14.87 16.27
CA GLU A 29 10.18 16.01 16.08
C GLU A 29 10.77 16.02 14.67
N LEU A 30 11.14 14.85 14.14
CA LEU A 30 11.67 14.70 12.78
C LEU A 30 10.63 15.10 11.73
N LEU A 31 9.42 14.53 11.80
CA LEU A 31 8.34 14.85 10.86
C LEU A 31 7.98 16.34 10.92
N GLU A 32 7.94 16.90 12.13
CA GLU A 32 7.68 18.32 12.33
C GLU A 32 8.82 19.19 11.78
N GLN A 33 10.07 18.74 11.87
CA GLN A 33 11.21 19.43 11.28
C GLN A 33 11.10 19.47 9.75
N TRP A 34 10.76 18.36 9.11
CA TRP A 34 10.54 18.32 7.65
C TRP A 34 9.40 19.23 7.25
N ARG A 35 8.27 19.18 7.97
CA ARG A 35 7.11 20.06 7.74
C ARG A 35 7.47 21.54 7.86
N ARG A 36 8.19 21.95 8.90
CA ARG A 36 8.57 23.37 9.12
C ARG A 36 9.55 23.91 8.09
N LYS A 37 10.40 23.04 7.55
CA LYS A 37 11.39 23.41 6.53
C LYS A 37 10.84 23.29 5.10
N ASP A 38 9.58 22.92 4.96
CA ASP A 38 8.96 22.58 3.67
C ASP A 38 9.79 21.56 2.88
N LEU A 39 10.40 20.61 3.58
CA LEU A 39 11.13 19.51 2.97
C LEU A 39 10.13 18.42 2.57
N PRO A 40 10.00 18.10 1.27
CA PRO A 40 9.19 17.00 0.82
C PRO A 40 9.59 15.70 1.53
N TYR A 41 8.58 14.93 1.95
CA TYR A 41 8.79 13.57 2.43
C TYR A 41 7.66 12.64 2.01
N LEU A 42 7.91 11.34 2.10
CA LEU A 42 6.94 10.27 1.92
C LEU A 42 7.23 9.15 2.93
N VAL A 43 6.19 8.72 3.64
CA VAL A 43 6.24 7.57 4.55
C VAL A 43 5.86 6.33 3.77
N LEU A 44 6.77 5.37 3.70
CA LEU A 44 6.61 4.10 3.00
C LEU A 44 6.24 3.00 4.00
N THR A 45 5.36 2.09 3.62
CA THR A 45 5.10 0.86 4.39
C THR A 45 4.68 -0.29 3.49
N ASN A 46 5.08 -1.51 3.85
CA ASN A 46 4.61 -2.73 3.20
C ASN A 46 3.21 -3.17 3.65
N ASN A 47 2.57 -2.44 4.58
CA ASN A 47 1.21 -2.73 5.01
C ASN A 47 0.20 -2.52 3.87
N SER A 48 -0.45 -3.59 3.42
CA SER A 48 -1.53 -3.55 2.42
C SER A 48 -2.93 -3.70 3.02
N ILE A 49 -3.04 -3.80 4.35
CA ILE A 49 -4.32 -3.95 5.04
C ILE A 49 -5.11 -2.64 5.00
N PHE A 50 -4.44 -1.52 5.31
CA PHE A 50 -5.08 -0.25 5.58
C PHE A 50 -4.98 0.73 4.41
N THR A 51 -5.99 1.58 4.27
CA THR A 51 -5.89 2.72 3.35
C THR A 51 -4.91 3.76 3.90
N ALA A 52 -4.38 4.65 3.05
CA ALA A 52 -3.56 5.77 3.50
C ALA A 52 -4.30 6.65 4.52
N ARG A 53 -5.62 6.80 4.35
CA ARG A 53 -6.52 7.46 5.30
C ARG A 53 -6.53 6.80 6.67
N ASP A 54 -6.69 5.48 6.71
CA ASP A 54 -6.70 4.73 7.96
C ASP A 54 -5.33 4.81 8.67
N LEU A 55 -4.24 4.71 7.91
CA LEU A 55 -2.89 4.85 8.45
C LEU A 55 -2.63 6.24 9.01
N SER A 56 -3.04 7.31 8.31
CA SER A 56 -2.95 8.68 8.80
C SER A 56 -3.68 8.85 10.14
N ALA A 57 -4.88 8.30 10.26
CA ALA A 57 -5.65 8.35 11.50
C ALA A 57 -4.97 7.57 12.64
N ARG A 58 -4.41 6.39 12.35
CA ARG A 58 -3.67 5.57 13.32
C ARG A 58 -2.38 6.25 13.80
N LEU A 59 -1.58 6.77 12.88
CA LEU A 59 -0.35 7.51 13.21
C LEU A 59 -0.65 8.70 14.10
N ARG A 60 -1.77 9.40 13.85
CA ARG A 60 -2.21 10.51 14.70
C ARG A 60 -2.52 10.08 16.13
N HIS A 61 -3.10 8.90 16.32
CA HIS A 61 -3.32 8.34 17.66
C HIS A 61 -2.00 8.03 18.39
N SER A 62 -0.96 7.65 17.65
CA SER A 62 0.39 7.44 18.17
C SER A 62 1.19 8.74 18.36
N GLY A 63 0.61 9.91 18.10
CA GLY A 63 1.27 11.22 18.24
C GLY A 63 2.01 11.72 16.99
N LEU A 64 1.85 11.06 15.83
CA LEU A 64 2.49 11.43 14.57
C LEU A 64 1.49 12.01 13.59
N VAL A 65 1.74 13.24 13.13
CA VAL A 65 0.87 13.90 12.15
C VAL A 65 1.44 13.69 10.75
N VAL A 66 0.96 12.66 10.06
CA VAL A 66 1.30 12.36 8.66
C VAL A 66 0.04 12.46 7.80
N PRO A 67 -0.04 13.41 6.85
CA PRO A 67 -1.14 13.50 5.88
C PRO A 67 -1.26 12.25 4.99
N GLU A 68 -2.47 11.97 4.48
CA GLU A 68 -2.75 10.79 3.65
C GLU A 68 -1.93 10.77 2.34
N ASP A 69 -1.75 11.95 1.72
CA ASP A 69 -0.93 12.15 0.52
C ASP A 69 0.58 11.99 0.76
N ARG A 70 0.98 11.85 2.03
CA ARG A 70 2.36 11.59 2.45
C ARG A 70 2.57 10.13 2.87
N ILE A 71 1.63 9.24 2.61
CA ILE A 71 1.73 7.81 2.92
C ILE A 71 1.65 7.01 1.61
N TRP A 72 2.60 6.13 1.40
CA TRP A 72 2.66 5.24 0.25
C TRP A 72 2.80 3.79 0.68
N THR A 73 1.76 3.00 0.41
CA THR A 73 1.67 1.60 0.83
C THR A 73 2.03 0.64 -0.31
N SER A 74 2.36 -0.61 0.03
CA SER A 74 2.50 -1.69 -0.95
C SER A 74 1.23 -1.93 -1.78
N ALA A 75 0.04 -1.66 -1.22
CA ALA A 75 -1.23 -1.67 -1.92
C ALA A 75 -1.30 -0.60 -3.03
N LEU A 76 -0.94 0.65 -2.73
CA LEU A 76 -0.88 1.73 -3.72
C LEU A 76 0.17 1.46 -4.79
N ALA A 77 1.34 0.96 -4.39
CA ALA A 77 2.40 0.57 -5.32
C ALA A 77 1.93 -0.54 -6.28
N THR A 78 1.23 -1.56 -5.77
CA THR A 78 0.71 -2.68 -6.57
C THR A 78 -0.39 -2.24 -7.53
N ALA A 79 -1.33 -1.41 -7.07
CA ALA A 79 -2.38 -0.86 -7.92
C ALA A 79 -1.79 0.01 -9.05
N THR A 80 -0.82 0.87 -8.73
CA THR A 80 -0.10 1.69 -9.72
C THR A 80 0.66 0.83 -10.72
N PHE A 81 1.37 -0.20 -10.24
CA PHE A 81 2.08 -1.15 -11.09
C PHE A 81 1.12 -1.82 -12.09
N LEU A 82 0.01 -2.38 -11.59
CA LEU A 82 -0.98 -3.07 -12.39
C LEU A 82 -1.67 -2.15 -13.40
N ALA A 83 -1.98 -0.91 -13.01
CA ALA A 83 -2.56 0.09 -13.90
C ALA A 83 -1.68 0.35 -15.14
N ASN A 84 -0.34 0.28 -14.99
CA ASN A 84 0.62 0.43 -16.08
C ASN A 84 0.79 -0.84 -16.94
N GLN A 85 0.18 -1.97 -16.56
CA GLN A 85 0.21 -3.21 -17.34
C GLN A 85 -1.01 -3.37 -18.26
N VAL A 86 -2.06 -2.57 -18.06
CA VAL A 86 -3.34 -2.71 -18.76
C VAL A 86 -3.40 -1.77 -19.95
N ASP A 87 -3.68 -2.32 -21.12
CA ASP A 87 -4.08 -1.54 -22.29
C ASP A 87 -5.52 -1.04 -22.11
N ARG A 88 -5.65 0.22 -21.70
CA ARG A 88 -6.96 0.84 -21.39
C ARG A 88 -7.87 0.96 -22.60
N GLU A 89 -7.34 0.91 -23.83
CA GLU A 89 -8.17 0.89 -25.03
C GLU A 89 -8.92 -0.44 -25.18
N LYS A 90 -8.40 -1.52 -24.59
CA LYS A 90 -9.03 -2.85 -24.58
C LYS A 90 -10.00 -3.07 -23.41
N GLY A 91 -10.06 -2.14 -22.47
CA GLY A 91 -10.95 -2.19 -21.31
C GLY A 91 -10.24 -2.08 -19.96
N ALA A 92 -11.01 -2.23 -18.89
CA ALA A 92 -10.48 -2.30 -17.53
C ALA A 92 -9.82 -3.65 -17.28
N GLY A 93 -8.68 -3.65 -16.57
CA GLY A 93 -8.07 -4.89 -16.09
C GLY A 93 -8.91 -5.51 -14.98
N SER A 94 -8.84 -6.83 -14.85
CA SER A 94 -9.61 -7.58 -13.87
C SER A 94 -8.71 -8.34 -12.90
N CYS A 95 -9.13 -8.47 -11.63
CA CYS A 95 -8.35 -9.17 -10.62
C CYS A 95 -9.21 -9.92 -9.61
N TYR A 96 -8.71 -11.07 -9.16
CA TYR A 96 -9.15 -11.70 -7.92
C TYR A 96 -8.20 -11.31 -6.80
N VAL A 97 -8.74 -10.76 -5.71
CA VAL A 97 -7.94 -10.18 -4.62
C VAL A 97 -8.10 -11.00 -3.36
N VAL A 98 -6.98 -11.40 -2.76
CA VAL A 98 -6.91 -11.92 -1.40
C VAL A 98 -6.21 -10.85 -0.56
N GLY A 99 -6.98 -10.00 0.11
CA GLY A 99 -6.47 -8.86 0.86
C GLY A 99 -7.61 -8.03 1.43
N GLU A 100 -7.27 -6.94 2.13
CA GLU A 100 -8.23 -6.12 2.88
C GLU A 100 -8.58 -4.82 2.15
N ALA A 101 -9.26 -3.91 2.86
CA ALA A 101 -9.75 -2.64 2.34
C ALA A 101 -8.65 -1.78 1.70
N GLY A 102 -7.43 -1.75 2.25
CA GLY A 102 -6.31 -0.99 1.68
C GLY A 102 -5.99 -1.40 0.25
N LEU A 103 -5.83 -2.70 0.01
CA LEU A 103 -5.55 -3.25 -1.32
C LEU A 103 -6.74 -3.13 -2.28
N THR A 104 -7.94 -3.54 -1.83
CA THR A 104 -9.14 -3.52 -2.70
C THR A 104 -9.53 -2.11 -3.12
N THR A 105 -9.42 -1.12 -2.21
CA THR A 105 -9.68 0.29 -2.51
C THR A 105 -8.67 0.83 -3.53
N ALA A 106 -7.37 0.59 -3.33
CA ALA A 106 -6.33 1.05 -4.26
C ALA A 106 -6.54 0.49 -5.69
N LEU A 107 -6.87 -0.80 -5.80
CA LEU A 107 -7.17 -1.42 -7.09
C LEU A 107 -8.42 -0.83 -7.73
N HIS A 108 -9.49 -0.64 -6.96
CA HIS A 108 -10.72 -0.04 -7.45
C HIS A 108 -10.51 1.41 -7.95
N GLU A 109 -9.75 2.23 -7.21
CA GLU A 109 -9.45 3.62 -7.59
C GLU A 109 -8.60 3.73 -8.86
N THR A 110 -7.80 2.70 -9.17
CA THR A 110 -7.09 2.59 -10.45
C THR A 110 -7.94 1.98 -11.57
N GLY A 111 -9.23 1.74 -11.32
CA GLY A 111 -10.20 1.26 -12.29
C GLY A 111 -10.09 -0.24 -12.60
N PHE A 112 -9.57 -1.05 -11.68
CA PHE A 112 -9.63 -2.50 -11.80
C PHE A 112 -11.01 -3.05 -11.42
N ILE A 113 -11.44 -4.07 -12.13
CA ILE A 113 -12.65 -4.84 -11.82
C ILE A 113 -12.26 -6.01 -10.92
N MET A 114 -12.91 -6.14 -9.77
CA MET A 114 -12.75 -7.31 -8.90
C MET A 114 -13.70 -8.42 -9.36
N THR A 115 -13.17 -9.60 -9.66
CA THR A 115 -13.94 -10.76 -10.14
C THR A 115 -13.28 -12.06 -9.71
N ASP A 116 -14.07 -13.11 -9.53
CA ASP A 116 -13.59 -14.48 -9.36
C ASP A 116 -13.78 -15.35 -10.61
N THR A 117 -14.25 -14.76 -11.71
CA THR A 117 -14.49 -15.44 -12.98
C THR A 117 -13.45 -14.96 -14.00
N ALA A 118 -12.50 -15.84 -14.34
CA ALA A 118 -11.45 -15.62 -15.33
C ALA A 118 -10.74 -14.23 -15.23
N PRO A 119 -10.17 -13.87 -14.06
CA PRO A 119 -9.48 -12.60 -13.89
C PRO A 119 -8.13 -12.61 -14.61
N ASP A 120 -7.67 -11.43 -15.04
CA ASP A 120 -6.33 -11.25 -15.61
C ASP A 120 -5.23 -11.47 -14.55
N TYR A 121 -5.52 -11.09 -13.30
CA TYR A 121 -4.58 -11.15 -12.18
C TYR A 121 -5.17 -11.83 -10.96
N VAL A 122 -4.32 -12.52 -10.21
CA VAL A 122 -4.56 -12.86 -8.80
C VAL A 122 -3.60 -12.03 -7.97
N VAL A 123 -4.14 -11.19 -7.08
CA VAL A 123 -3.37 -10.27 -6.24
C VAL A 123 -3.50 -10.69 -4.79
N VAL A 124 -2.39 -11.01 -4.15
CA VAL A 124 -2.33 -11.40 -2.74
C VAL A 124 -1.66 -10.29 -1.94
N GLY A 125 -2.39 -9.72 -1.00
CA GLY A 125 -1.87 -8.82 0.02
C GLY A 125 -2.00 -9.42 1.41
N GLU A 126 -1.83 -8.57 2.41
CA GLU A 126 -1.97 -8.93 3.80
C GLU A 126 -3.47 -8.95 4.18
N THR A 127 -3.88 -9.97 4.92
CA THR A 127 -5.24 -10.09 5.48
C THR A 127 -5.20 -10.75 6.85
N ARG A 128 -6.16 -10.38 7.70
CA ARG A 128 -6.36 -11.03 9.00
C ARG A 128 -7.25 -12.28 8.90
N ASN A 129 -7.95 -12.43 7.77
CA ASN A 129 -9.00 -13.42 7.58
C ASN A 129 -8.71 -14.29 6.36
N TYR A 130 -7.58 -15.00 6.39
CA TYR A 130 -7.33 -16.05 5.39
C TYR A 130 -8.36 -17.16 5.51
N SER A 131 -8.96 -17.55 4.38
CA SER A 131 -9.79 -18.74 4.29
C SER A 131 -9.18 -19.76 3.33
N PHE A 132 -9.29 -21.05 3.68
CA PHE A 132 -8.86 -22.14 2.81
C PHE A 132 -9.56 -22.09 1.44
N GLU A 133 -10.82 -21.63 1.44
CA GLU A 133 -11.59 -21.41 0.22
C GLU A 133 -10.96 -20.33 -0.68
N ALA A 134 -10.61 -19.17 -0.13
CA ALA A 134 -9.99 -18.08 -0.88
C ALA A 134 -8.64 -18.48 -1.46
N ILE A 135 -7.80 -19.17 -0.68
CA ILE A 135 -6.50 -19.67 -1.14
C ILE A 135 -6.69 -20.73 -2.23
N THR A 136 -7.61 -21.68 -2.05
CA THR A 136 -7.90 -22.71 -3.06
C THR A 136 -8.38 -22.10 -4.37
N LYS A 137 -9.24 -21.08 -4.29
CA LYS A 137 -9.74 -20.33 -5.44
C LYS A 137 -8.59 -19.59 -6.13
N ALA A 138 -7.77 -18.84 -5.39
CA ALA A 138 -6.58 -18.15 -5.92
C ALA A 138 -5.66 -19.11 -6.68
N VAL A 139 -5.33 -20.27 -6.10
CA VAL A 139 -4.48 -21.28 -6.74
C VAL A 139 -5.09 -21.80 -8.03
N ARG A 140 -6.41 -22.06 -8.07
CA ARG A 140 -7.08 -22.51 -9.30
C ARG A 140 -7.03 -21.45 -10.39
N LEU A 141 -7.34 -20.20 -10.07
CA LEU A 141 -7.31 -19.09 -11.01
C LEU A 141 -5.90 -18.87 -11.58
N ILE A 142 -4.86 -18.98 -10.75
CA ILE A 142 -3.46 -18.92 -11.22
C ILE A 142 -3.16 -20.08 -12.19
N ARG A 143 -3.59 -21.31 -11.86
CA ARG A 143 -3.40 -22.48 -12.74
C ARG A 143 -4.15 -22.34 -14.07
N ASP A 144 -5.27 -21.63 -14.07
CA ASP A 144 -6.09 -21.36 -15.25
C ASP A 144 -5.58 -20.17 -16.10
N GLY A 145 -4.47 -19.53 -15.69
CA GLY A 145 -3.73 -18.56 -16.49
C GLY A 145 -3.67 -17.14 -15.92
N ALA A 146 -4.34 -16.86 -14.79
CA ALA A 146 -4.25 -15.56 -14.15
C ALA A 146 -2.82 -15.25 -13.67
N ARG A 147 -2.35 -14.03 -13.91
CA ARG A 147 -1.01 -13.58 -13.50
C ARG A 147 -0.95 -13.37 -11.99
N PHE A 148 0.01 -14.00 -11.31
CA PHE A 148 0.13 -13.91 -9.86
C PHE A 148 0.98 -12.70 -9.44
N ILE A 149 0.44 -11.86 -8.54
CA ILE A 149 1.09 -10.68 -7.96
C ILE A 149 0.94 -10.72 -6.44
N ALA A 150 2.01 -10.39 -5.71
CA ALA A 150 2.00 -10.21 -4.27
C ALA A 150 2.39 -8.77 -3.91
N THR A 151 1.75 -8.17 -2.90
CA THR A 151 2.05 -6.78 -2.50
C THR A 151 3.44 -6.64 -1.88
N ASN A 152 3.90 -7.67 -1.17
CA ASN A 152 5.18 -7.75 -0.49
C ASN A 152 5.53 -9.23 -0.23
N PRO A 153 6.83 -9.58 -0.10
CA PRO A 153 7.28 -10.95 0.18
C PRO A 153 7.03 -11.37 1.64
#